data_AF-E9GNU5-F1
#
_entry.id   AF-E9GNU5-F1
#
_cell.length_a   1.000
_cell.length_b   1.000
_cell.length_c   1.000
_cell.angle_alpha   90.00
_cell.angle_beta   90.00
_cell.angle_gamma   90.00
#
_symmetry.space_group_name_H-M   'P 1'
#
loop_
_entity.id
_entity.type
_entity.pdbx_description
1 polymer ?
#
loop_
_entity_poly.entity_id
_entity_poly.type
_entity_poly.pdbx_seq_one_letter_code
_entity_poly.pdbx_strand_id
1 'polypeptide(L)' 'MNPELQQQQMIATFSEQSGMDSRWSFKCLEDCGWDYDRAAYVFTELKGTFKIPLAAFI' A
#
# COMPACT_ATOMS: atom_id res chain seq x y z
N MET A 1 -11.16 18.93 5.31
CA MET A 1 -9.89 18.19 5.07
C MET A 1 -9.73 18.04 3.56
N ASN A 2 -8.54 18.27 3.02
CA ASN A 2 -8.26 17.98 1.61
C ASN A 2 -8.09 16.44 1.49
N PRO A 3 -8.94 15.73 0.73
CA PRO A 3 -8.83 14.27 0.56
C PRO A 3 -7.46 13.83 0.05
N GLU A 4 -6.81 14.65 -0.77
CA GLU A 4 -5.47 14.37 -1.33
C GLU A 4 -4.39 14.28 -0.24
N LEU A 5 -4.51 15.08 0.83
CA LEU A 5 -3.54 15.07 1.93
C LEU A 5 -3.66 13.79 2.77
N GLN A 6 -4.90 13.31 2.98
CA GLN A 6 -5.15 12.04 3.66
C GLN A 6 -4.61 10.87 2.85
N GLN A 7 -4.84 10.88 1.54
CA GLN A 7 -4.31 9.85 0.64
C GLN A 7 -2.77 9.85 0.63
N GLN A 8 -2.13 11.01 0.56
CA GLN A 8 -0.67 11.12 0.66
C GLN A 8 -0.12 10.57 1.98
N GLN A 9 -0.79 10.86 3.10
CA GLN A 9 -0.42 10.30 4.40
C GLN A 9 -0.58 8.77 4.42
N MET A 10 -1.69 8.24 3.89
CA MET A 10 -1.91 6.79 3.81
C MET A 10 -0.83 6.11 2.95
N ILE A 11 -0.47 6.68 1.80
CA ILE A 11 0.59 6.13 0.94
C ILE A 11 1.92 6.11 1.68
N ALA A 12 2.29 7.22 2.35
CA ALA A 12 3.55 7.33 3.07
C ALA A 12 3.62 6.31 4.22
N THR A 13 2.57 6.23 5.04
CA THR A 13 2.49 5.28 6.15
C THR A 13 2.48 3.83 5.65
N PHE A 14 1.74 3.53 4.59
CA PHE A 14 1.67 2.18 4.04
C PHE A 14 3.01 1.75 3.43
N SER A 15 3.69 2.67 2.75
CA SER A 15 5.04 2.45 2.19
C SER A 15 6.04 2.11 3.28
N GLU A 16 6.05 2.88 4.38
CA GLU A 16 6.92 2.63 5.53
C GLU A 16 6.63 1.27 6.20
N GLN A 17 5.36 0.92 6.41
CA GLN A 17 4.98 -0.33 7.09
C GLN A 17 5.17 -1.58 6.23
N SER A 18 4.85 -1.48 4.93
CA SER A 18 4.95 -2.61 4.00
C SER A 18 6.38 -2.84 3.50
N GLY A 19 7.21 -1.79 3.52
CA GLY A 19 8.52 -1.73 2.85
C GLY A 19 8.40 -1.54 1.33
N MET A 20 7.18 -1.42 0.79
CA MET A 20 6.99 -1.12 -0.62
C MET A 20 7.27 0.34 -0.90
N ASP A 21 7.62 0.67 -2.13
CA ASP A 21 7.68 2.06 -2.56
C ASP A 21 6.31 2.75 -2.56
N SER A 22 6.33 4.07 -2.73
CA SER A 22 5.11 4.88 -2.73
C SER A 22 4.20 4.57 -3.92
N ARG A 23 4.72 4.09 -5.06
CA ARG A 23 3.92 3.76 -6.25
C ARG A 23 3.12 2.48 -6.04
N TRP A 24 3.73 1.45 -5.48
CA TRP A 24 3.07 0.19 -5.17
C TRP A 24 2.16 0.30 -3.96
N SER A 25 2.53 1.12 -2.98
CA SER A 25 1.66 1.47 -1.86
C SER A 25 0.42 2.21 -2.33
N PHE A 26 0.56 3.19 -3.23
CA PHE A 26 -0.56 3.85 -3.90
C PHE A 26 -1.44 2.83 -4.62
N LYS A 27 -0.85 1.96 -5.45
CA LYS A 27 -1.61 0.96 -6.20
C LYS A 27 -2.40 0.02 -5.28
N CYS A 28 -1.79 -0.45 -4.19
CA CYS A 28 -2.45 -1.32 -3.22
C CYS A 28 -3.66 -0.63 -2.57
N LEU A 29 -3.49 0.63 -2.15
CA LEU A 29 -4.56 1.45 -1.58
C LEU A 29 -5.66 1.72 -2.60
N GLU A 30 -5.32 2.07 -3.83
CA GLU A 30 -6.27 2.32 -4.92
C GLU A 30 -7.08 1.06 -5.27
N ASP A 31 -6.42 -0.09 -5.46
CA ASP A 31 -7.05 -1.38 -5.74
C ASP A 31 -7.97 -1.83 -4.58
N CYS A 32 -7.70 -1.37 -3.35
CA CYS A 32 -8.52 -1.63 -2.17
C CYS A 32 -9.57 -0.53 -1.89
N GLY A 33 -9.71 0.46 -2.77
CA GLY A 33 -10.71 1.52 -2.64
C GLY A 33 -10.40 2.54 -1.53
N TRP A 34 -9.11 2.77 -1.25
CA TRP A 34 -8.61 3.60 -0.16
C TRP A 34 -9.02 3.12 1.24
N ASP A 35 -9.26 1.82 1.38
CA ASP A 35 -9.44 1.16 2.67
C ASP A 35 -8.09 0.63 3.17
N TYR A 36 -7.56 1.26 4.23
CA TYR A 36 -6.24 0.94 4.78
C TYR A 36 -6.17 -0.49 5.34
N ASP A 37 -7.19 -0.91 6.08
CA ASP A 37 -7.23 -2.22 6.74
C ASP A 37 -7.34 -3.33 5.70
N ARG A 38 -8.16 -3.11 4.68
CA ARG A 38 -8.25 -4.02 3.53
C ARG A 38 -6.93 -4.11 2.77
N ALA A 39 -6.27 -2.98 2.50
CA ALA A 39 -4.98 -2.97 1.83
C ALA A 39 -3.90 -3.72 2.64
N ALA A 40 -3.87 -3.54 3.97
CA ALA A 40 -2.93 -4.22 4.85
C ALA A 40 -3.17 -5.74 4.87
N TYR A 41 -4.44 -6.17 4.90
CA TYR A 41 -4.81 -7.59 4.80
C TYR A 41 -4.36 -8.20 3.46
N VAL A 42 -4.74 -7.57 2.34
CA VAL A 42 -4.37 -8.05 1.00
C VAL A 42 -2.85 -8.09 0.81
N PHE A 43 -2.13 -7.06 1.26
CA PHE A 43 -0.67 -7.04 1.23
C PHE A 43 -0.07 -8.22 2.00
N THR A 44 -0.56 -8.51 3.20
CA THR A 44 -0.04 -9.61 4.04
C THR A 44 -0.23 -10.97 3.36
N GLU A 45 -1.41 -11.22 2.78
CA GLU A 45 -1.71 -12.43 2.02
C GLU A 45 -0.82 -12.56 0.77
N LEU A 46 -0.60 -11.47 0.05
CA LEU A 46 0.25 -11.46 -1.15
C LEU A 46 1.74 -11.61 -0.82
N LYS A 47 2.19 -11.03 0.29
CA LYS A 47 3.58 -11.15 0.78
C LYS A 47 3.89 -12.58 1.17
N GLY A 48 2.95 -13.27 1.83
CA GLY A 48 3.10 -14.69 2.20
C GLY A 48 3.11 -15.64 0.99
N THR A 49 2.50 -15.25 -0.14
CA THR A 49 2.42 -16.06 -1.37
C THR A 49 3.50 -15.73 -2.41
N PHE A 50 4.46 -14.86 -2.10
CA PHE A 50 5.50 -14.36 -3.02
C PHE A 50 4.97 -13.77 -4.33
N LYS A 51 3.72 -13.25 -4.32
CA LYS A 51 3.08 -12.67 -5.51
C LYS A 51 3.38 -11.18 -5.69
N ILE A 52 4.03 -10.54 -4.71
CA ILE A 52 4.45 -9.15 -4.81
C ILE A 52 5.79 -9.10 -5.57
N PRO A 53 5.89 -8.35 -6.68
CA PRO A 53 7.14 -8.20 -7.41
C PRO A 53 8.25 -7.64 -6.51
N LEU A 54 9.49 -8.14 -6.64
CA LEU A 54 10.62 -7.57 -5.90
C LEU A 54 10.86 -6.09 -6.22
N ALA A 55 10.53 -5.67 -7.45
CA ALA A 55 10.56 -4.27 -7.87
C ALA A 55 9.55 -3.37 -7.14
N ALA A 56 8.70 -3.93 -6.28
CA ALA A 56 7.83 -3.17 -5.40
C ALA A 56 8.52 -2.67 -4.14
N PHE A 57 9.69 -3.21 -3.81
CA PHE A 57 10.47 -2.86 -2.63
C PHE A 57 11.73 -2.10 -3.08
N ILE A 58 12.12 -1.06 -2.33
CA ILE A 58 13.34 -0.26 -2.55
C ILE A 58 14.28 -0.47 -1.37
#